data_AF-A0A1S3P8S7-F1
#
_entry.id   AF-A0A1S3P8S7-F1
#
_cell.length_a   1.000
_cell.length_b   1.000
_cell.length_c   1.000
_cell.angle_alpha   90.00
_cell.angle_beta   90.00
_cell.angle_gamma   90.00
#
_symmetry.space_group_name_H-M   'P 1'
#
loop_
_entity.id
_entity.type
_entity.pdbx_description
1 polymer ?
#
loop_
_entity_poly.entity_id
_entity_poly.type
_entity_poly.pdbx_seq_one_letter_code
_entity_poly.pdbx_strand_id
1 'polypeptide(L)'
;MRFVSALLCCKLEESLENKTLLRLWFFFAVLVSNSACPDKCVCFTPTVKCVNQGLFMVPQSLPANTKTLFITGNNISHLTAGSFPVPLEQLTDLYFTGNQVELLGHNVFNNLPNLRLLDLSNNRILNFSAQAFPDYNKLLDLNLSRAFYNHTSMDEFFSLLRSGGALQLTRLDLSNNDLVVLPEGMFSHLSNLTILNLQNNSLIFIRNGTLSVPPLRELDLRDNALRELPNATLMDLSLKPGLQVHLAGNPWLCDCNIEDLVRWLKSSEQVTDKQNMTCSDPEVLRQLPLLQIEDLELECTFSGEMKSVLETSYVFLGMVLALIGVIFLLVLYLNRKGIKRWIYNIRDACRDHMEGYHYRYEISSDPRLANLSLNSDI
;
A
#
# COMPACT_ATOMS: atom_id res chain seq x y z
N MET A 1 47.34 7.77 51.87
CA MET A 1 46.72 7.72 53.22
C MET A 1 45.70 8.85 53.26
N ARG A 2 44.41 8.66 52.99
CA ARG A 2 43.34 8.01 53.79
C ARG A 2 43.04 8.74 55.12
N PHE A 3 41.80 9.26 55.18
CA PHE A 3 40.88 9.46 56.34
C PHE A 3 41.15 10.68 57.25
N VAL A 4 40.18 11.52 57.67
CA VAL A 4 38.76 11.37 58.11
C VAL A 4 38.10 12.76 57.95
N SER A 5 36.99 13.04 57.26
CA SER A 5 35.55 12.73 57.40
C SER A 5 34.83 13.15 58.71
N ALA A 6 34.05 14.23 58.61
CA ALA A 6 32.74 14.45 59.24
C ALA A 6 32.59 14.92 60.70
N LEU A 7 31.48 15.65 60.87
CA LEU A 7 30.74 16.13 62.06
C LEU A 7 31.19 17.46 62.69
N LEU A 8 30.30 18.35 63.15
CA LEU A 8 28.86 18.59 62.95
C LEU A 8 28.55 19.86 63.78
N CYS A 9 27.68 20.72 63.26
CA CYS A 9 26.79 21.63 64.01
C CYS A 9 27.32 22.85 64.81
N CYS A 10 26.59 23.95 64.58
CA CYS A 10 26.40 25.13 65.43
C CYS A 10 27.47 26.23 65.41
N LYS A 11 27.38 27.10 64.40
CA LYS A 11 26.99 28.49 64.68
C LYS A 11 26.30 29.12 63.46
N LEU A 12 24.96 29.07 63.50
CA LEU A 12 24.12 30.08 62.86
C LEU A 12 24.40 31.41 63.56
N GLU A 13 24.73 32.45 62.80
CA GLU A 13 24.11 33.78 62.85
C GLU A 13 24.77 34.62 61.73
N GLU A 14 24.02 35.53 61.11
CA GLU A 14 24.48 36.53 60.12
C GLU A 14 24.73 36.09 58.66
N SER A 15 23.65 35.98 57.89
CA SER A 15 23.51 36.62 56.56
C SER A 15 22.19 36.16 55.92
N LEU A 16 21.09 36.74 56.40
CA LEU A 16 19.73 36.47 55.89
C LEU A 16 19.25 37.51 54.86
N GLU A 17 20.14 38.33 54.30
CA GLU A 17 19.79 39.34 53.27
C GLU A 17 20.21 38.96 51.84
N ASN A 18 21.09 37.97 51.65
CA ASN A 18 21.60 37.62 50.31
C ASN A 18 20.87 36.45 49.62
N LYS A 19 19.99 35.72 50.33
CA LYS A 19 19.23 34.59 49.76
C LYS A 19 17.91 34.99 49.11
N THR A 20 17.35 36.13 49.48
CA THR A 20 16.12 36.68 48.89
C THR A 20 16.39 37.35 47.56
N LEU A 21 17.50 38.08 47.41
CA LEU A 21 17.93 38.68 46.14
C LEU A 21 18.36 37.64 45.10
N LEU A 22 19.07 36.57 45.50
CA LEU A 22 19.44 35.48 44.59
C LEU A 22 18.21 34.66 44.16
N ARG A 23 17.23 34.48 45.06
CA ARG A 23 15.93 33.87 44.74
C ARG A 23 15.06 34.79 43.90
N LEU A 24 15.08 36.10 44.12
CA LEU A 24 14.37 37.07 43.28
C LEU A 24 14.98 37.16 41.88
N TRP A 25 16.30 37.03 41.72
CA TRP A 25 16.95 36.87 40.42
C TRP A 25 16.64 35.54 39.75
N PHE A 26 16.60 34.42 40.49
CA PHE A 26 16.15 33.13 39.96
C PHE A 26 14.65 33.13 39.61
N PHE A 27 13.80 33.81 40.38
CA PHE A 27 12.38 33.94 40.09
C PHE A 27 12.12 34.94 38.95
N PHE A 28 12.87 36.04 38.82
CA PHE A 28 12.78 36.94 37.66
C PHE A 28 13.35 36.31 36.38
N ALA A 29 14.38 35.47 36.47
CA ALA A 29 14.89 34.70 35.34
C ALA A 29 13.91 33.58 34.89
N VAL A 30 13.01 33.14 35.77
CA VAL A 30 11.97 32.14 35.47
C VAL A 30 10.64 32.77 35.04
N LEU A 31 10.45 34.09 35.22
CA LEU A 31 9.21 34.79 34.87
C LEU A 31 9.22 35.53 33.53
N VAL A 32 10.34 35.52 32.79
CA VAL A 32 10.37 35.92 31.37
C VAL A 32 11.36 35.04 30.61
N SER A 33 11.09 33.73 30.54
CA SER A 33 11.65 32.91 29.47
C SER A 33 10.92 33.25 28.18
N ASN A 34 11.11 34.47 27.65
CA ASN A 34 10.94 34.70 26.23
C ASN A 34 11.92 33.72 25.59
N SER A 35 11.45 32.56 25.13
CA SER A 35 12.31 31.60 24.43
C SER A 35 12.95 32.40 23.31
N ALA A 36 14.25 32.63 23.45
CA ALA A 36 14.98 33.40 22.46
C ALA A 36 14.82 32.71 21.11
N CYS A 37 14.69 33.50 20.05
CA CYS A 37 14.64 32.96 18.71
C CYS A 37 15.86 32.06 18.48
N PRO A 38 15.71 30.85 17.90
CA PRO A 38 16.86 30.02 17.60
C PRO A 38 17.88 30.75 16.72
N ASP A 39 19.18 30.58 16.98
CA ASP A 39 20.26 31.36 16.35
C ASP A 39 20.23 31.34 14.82
N LYS A 40 19.80 30.22 14.22
CA LYS A 40 19.72 30.04 12.77
C LYS A 40 18.34 30.39 12.19
N CYS A 41 17.41 30.85 13.00
CA CYS A 41 16.04 31.11 12.58
C CYS A 41 15.69 32.59 12.70
N VAL A 42 14.66 33.00 11.98
CA VAL A 42 14.09 34.35 12.04
C VAL A 42 12.70 34.25 12.64
N CYS A 43 12.46 34.97 13.73
CA CYS A 43 11.21 34.95 14.45
C CYS A 43 10.44 36.26 14.26
N PHE A 44 9.20 36.15 13.80
CA PHE A 44 8.21 37.21 13.68
C PHE A 44 6.96 36.75 14.41
N THR A 45 6.84 37.01 15.71
CA THR A 45 5.74 36.48 16.54
C THR A 45 4.37 36.63 15.85
N PRO A 46 3.60 35.53 15.64
CA PRO A 46 3.78 34.17 16.17
C PRO A 46 4.44 33.18 15.19
N THR A 47 5.14 33.64 14.18
CA THR A 47 5.81 32.83 13.15
C THR A 47 7.30 32.67 13.41
N VAL A 48 7.81 31.45 13.25
CA VAL A 48 9.25 31.14 13.28
C VAL A 48 9.66 30.54 11.94
N LYS A 49 10.72 31.08 11.34
CA LYS A 49 11.22 30.68 10.02
C LYS A 49 12.68 30.21 10.09
N CYS A 50 12.89 28.93 9.81
CA CYS A 50 14.17 28.27 9.75
C CYS A 50 14.38 27.69 8.34
N VAL A 51 14.65 28.56 7.36
CA VAL A 51 14.65 28.20 5.93
C VAL A 51 16.06 28.14 5.36
N ASN A 52 16.44 27.01 4.75
CA ASN A 52 17.75 26.81 4.11
C ASN A 52 18.95 27.08 5.04
N GLN A 53 18.89 26.58 6.27
CA GLN A 53 19.87 26.86 7.33
C GLN A 53 20.84 25.71 7.60
N GLY A 54 20.73 24.62 6.82
CA GLY A 54 21.52 23.40 7.01
C GLY A 54 21.29 22.77 8.38
N LEU A 55 20.05 22.81 8.89
CA LEU A 55 19.71 22.17 10.16
C LEU A 55 19.66 20.65 9.98
N PHE A 56 20.27 19.92 10.92
CA PHE A 56 20.19 18.45 10.99
C PHE A 56 19.14 17.97 11.99
N MET A 57 18.63 18.87 12.83
CA MET A 57 17.59 18.61 13.82
C MET A 57 16.71 19.83 14.02
N VAL A 58 15.52 19.61 14.58
CA VAL A 58 14.61 20.68 15.00
C VAL A 58 15.27 21.51 16.11
N PRO A 59 15.29 22.85 16.02
CA PRO A 59 15.81 23.70 17.09
C PRO A 59 15.07 23.47 18.40
N GLN A 60 15.81 23.28 19.50
CA GLN A 60 15.23 22.90 20.79
C GLN A 60 14.54 24.07 21.52
N SER A 61 14.94 25.31 21.23
CA SER A 61 14.46 26.53 21.89
C SER A 61 13.48 27.30 21.00
N LEU A 62 12.26 26.77 20.83
CA LEU A 62 11.21 27.44 20.08
C LEU A 62 10.38 28.38 20.99
N PRO A 63 10.03 29.60 20.55
CA PRO A 63 9.10 30.48 21.25
C PRO A 63 7.78 29.80 21.61
N ALA A 64 7.34 29.86 22.87
CA ALA A 64 6.12 29.19 23.31
C ALA A 64 4.83 29.73 22.64
N ASN A 65 4.86 30.97 22.16
CA ASN A 65 3.77 31.61 21.41
C ASN A 65 3.83 31.34 19.90
N THR A 66 4.68 30.40 19.43
CA THR A 66 4.77 30.04 18.02
C THR A 66 3.47 29.39 17.57
N LYS A 67 2.83 29.99 16.57
CA LYS A 67 1.65 29.47 15.87
C LYS A 67 2.01 28.79 14.55
N THR A 68 2.99 29.33 13.84
CA THR A 68 3.41 28.84 12.53
C THR A 68 4.91 28.62 12.53
N LEU A 69 5.35 27.40 12.22
CA LEU A 69 6.75 27.02 12.21
C LEU A 69 7.13 26.52 10.82
N PHE A 70 8.06 27.24 10.19
CA PHE A 70 8.68 26.83 8.92
C PHE A 70 10.07 26.27 9.20
N ILE A 71 10.28 25.00 8.91
CA ILE A 71 11.58 24.33 8.90
C ILE A 71 11.77 23.76 7.50
N THR A 72 11.99 24.62 6.52
CA THR A 72 11.99 24.22 5.10
C THR A 72 13.39 24.22 4.49
N GLY A 73 13.66 23.27 3.60
CA GLY A 73 14.95 23.20 2.89
C GLY A 73 16.16 22.92 3.80
N ASN A 74 15.99 22.13 4.87
CA ASN A 74 17.11 21.72 5.73
C ASN A 74 17.48 20.24 5.53
N ASN A 75 18.36 19.73 6.39
CA ASN A 75 18.94 18.38 6.30
C ASN A 75 18.47 17.48 7.46
N ILE A 76 17.23 17.68 7.93
CA ILE A 76 16.66 16.90 9.04
C ILE A 76 16.22 15.54 8.50
N SER A 77 16.73 14.46 9.08
CA SER A 77 16.44 13.09 8.65
C SER A 77 15.55 12.29 9.60
N HIS A 78 15.53 12.62 10.89
CA HIS A 78 14.76 11.91 11.90
C HIS A 78 13.84 12.86 12.67
N LEU A 79 12.56 12.54 12.67
CA LEU A 79 11.57 13.15 13.55
C LEU A 79 11.14 12.10 14.57
N THR A 80 11.38 12.38 15.85
CA THR A 80 11.17 11.45 16.98
C THR A 80 10.44 12.18 18.11
N ALA A 81 9.99 11.46 19.14
CA ALA A 81 9.37 12.08 20.32
C ALA A 81 10.21 13.20 20.97
N GLY A 82 11.54 13.17 20.80
CA GLY A 82 12.45 14.22 21.29
C GLY A 82 12.60 15.43 20.36
N SER A 83 12.05 15.41 19.15
CA SER A 83 12.15 16.52 18.18
C SER A 83 11.41 17.78 18.65
N PHE A 84 10.34 17.60 19.44
CA PHE A 84 9.57 18.67 20.07
C PHE A 84 9.55 18.45 21.59
N PRO A 85 10.59 18.87 22.32
CA PRO A 85 10.75 18.52 23.74
C PRO A 85 9.75 19.22 24.67
N VAL A 86 9.18 20.35 24.23
CA VAL A 86 8.26 21.18 25.02
C VAL A 86 6.91 21.27 24.29
N PRO A 87 5.77 21.21 25.01
CA PRO A 87 4.46 21.44 24.43
C PRO A 87 4.35 22.82 23.76
N LEU A 88 3.98 22.84 22.49
CA LEU A 88 3.72 24.06 21.72
C LEU A 88 2.21 24.23 21.53
N GLU A 89 1.55 24.71 22.59
CA GLU A 89 0.09 24.82 22.68
C GLU A 89 -0.54 25.68 21.59
N GLN A 90 0.19 26.69 21.10
CA GLN A 90 -0.31 27.61 20.08
C GLN A 90 -0.01 27.16 18.65
N LEU A 91 0.83 26.14 18.45
CA LEU A 91 1.27 25.73 17.12
C LEU A 91 0.13 25.07 16.35
N THR A 92 -0.23 25.66 15.22
CA THR A 92 -1.28 25.16 14.32
C THR A 92 -0.73 24.68 12.99
N ASP A 93 0.34 25.31 12.50
CA ASP A 93 0.85 25.10 11.14
C ASP A 93 2.34 24.76 11.18
N LEU A 94 2.70 23.60 10.65
CA LEU A 94 4.06 23.08 10.67
C LEU A 94 4.50 22.66 9.26
N TYR A 95 5.57 23.29 8.78
CA TYR A 95 6.13 23.03 7.45
C TYR A 95 7.53 22.43 7.56
N PHE A 96 7.68 21.20 7.08
CA PHE A 96 8.93 20.45 6.94
C PHE A 96 9.29 20.20 5.46
N THR A 97 8.75 21.00 4.56
CA THR A 97 8.95 20.86 3.12
C THR A 97 10.42 20.87 2.72
N GLY A 98 10.83 19.94 1.86
CA GLY A 98 12.19 19.93 1.29
C GLY A 98 13.29 19.59 2.30
N ASN A 99 12.99 18.73 3.29
CA ASN A 99 14.00 18.16 4.18
C ASN A 99 14.46 16.79 3.65
N GLN A 100 15.08 15.99 4.51
CA GLN A 100 15.55 14.65 4.21
C GLN A 100 14.91 13.63 5.16
N VAL A 101 13.69 13.88 5.62
CA VAL A 101 13.04 13.06 6.64
C VAL A 101 12.87 11.63 6.12
N GLU A 102 13.57 10.70 6.77
CA GLU A 102 13.55 9.26 6.52
C GLU A 102 12.72 8.52 7.56
N LEU A 103 12.73 9.00 8.81
CA LEU A 103 12.04 8.37 9.93
C LEU A 103 11.03 9.33 10.54
N LEU A 104 9.76 8.90 10.55
CA LEU A 104 8.70 9.49 11.35
C LEU A 104 8.37 8.54 12.51
N GLY A 105 8.96 8.81 13.67
CA GLY A 105 8.85 7.96 14.86
C GLY A 105 7.51 8.07 15.58
N HIS A 106 7.27 7.14 16.51
CA HIS A 106 6.12 7.16 17.40
C HIS A 106 6.07 8.43 18.24
N ASN A 107 4.86 8.91 18.55
CA ASN A 107 4.57 10.02 19.46
C ASN A 107 5.26 11.35 19.12
N VAL A 108 5.79 11.49 17.90
CA VAL A 108 6.57 12.65 17.48
C VAL A 108 5.78 13.96 17.56
N PHE A 109 4.46 13.90 17.37
CA PHE A 109 3.58 15.07 17.41
C PHE A 109 2.77 15.20 18.70
N ASN A 110 3.07 14.42 19.76
CA ASN A 110 2.30 14.47 21.01
C ASN A 110 2.36 15.84 21.71
N ASN A 111 3.48 16.55 21.57
CA ASN A 111 3.67 17.89 22.14
C ASN A 111 3.10 19.01 21.23
N LEU A 112 2.35 18.65 20.17
CA LEU A 112 1.69 19.58 19.25
C LEU A 112 0.16 19.39 19.25
N PRO A 113 -0.53 19.59 20.39
CA PRO A 113 -1.92 19.16 20.58
C PRO A 113 -2.95 19.91 19.71
N ASN A 114 -2.57 21.06 19.15
CA ASN A 114 -3.44 21.90 18.32
C ASN A 114 -2.99 21.96 16.85
N LEU A 115 -2.12 21.06 16.42
CA LEU A 115 -1.66 20.98 15.04
C LEU A 115 -2.83 20.70 14.09
N ARG A 116 -2.96 21.56 13.06
CA ARG A 116 -4.02 21.50 12.05
C ARG A 116 -3.47 21.27 10.65
N LEU A 117 -2.31 21.83 10.35
CA LEU A 117 -1.63 21.68 9.07
C LEU A 117 -0.25 21.08 9.29
N LEU A 118 0.05 20.01 8.58
CA LEU A 118 1.37 19.40 8.52
C LEU A 118 1.79 19.21 7.06
N ASP A 119 2.85 19.90 6.68
CA ASP A 119 3.47 19.74 5.37
C ASP A 119 4.80 18.99 5.51
N LEU A 120 4.83 17.77 4.98
CA LEU A 120 6.01 16.89 4.90
C LEU A 120 6.42 16.67 3.43
N SER A 121 5.97 17.52 2.51
CA SER A 121 6.25 17.34 1.09
C SER A 121 7.74 17.44 0.75
N ASN A 122 8.15 16.82 -0.35
CA ASN A 122 9.54 16.77 -0.80
C ASN A 122 10.48 16.24 0.31
N ASN A 123 10.17 15.06 0.85
CA ASN A 123 10.99 14.31 1.80
C ASN A 123 11.28 12.91 1.25
N ARG A 124 11.81 12.00 2.07
CA ARG A 124 12.20 10.64 1.67
C ARG A 124 11.88 9.62 2.75
N ILE A 125 10.64 9.63 3.21
CA ILE A 125 10.15 8.81 4.32
C ILE A 125 10.31 7.33 3.93
N LEU A 126 11.11 6.63 4.72
CA LEU A 126 11.35 5.20 4.65
C LEU A 126 10.54 4.46 5.70
N ASN A 127 10.53 5.01 6.92
CA ASN A 127 9.89 4.42 8.08
C ASN A 127 8.85 5.39 8.64
N PHE A 128 7.58 5.02 8.53
CA PHE A 128 6.44 5.77 9.04
C PHE A 128 5.77 4.99 10.16
N SER A 129 5.65 5.57 11.36
CA SER A 129 4.88 4.97 12.45
C SER A 129 3.42 5.39 12.42
N ALA A 130 2.48 4.43 12.46
CA ALA A 130 1.05 4.74 12.59
C ALA A 130 0.70 5.48 13.91
N GLN A 131 1.58 5.38 14.93
CA GLN A 131 1.45 6.05 16.21
C GLN A 131 2.21 7.39 16.27
N ALA A 132 2.57 7.97 15.12
CA ALA A 132 3.22 9.29 15.07
C ALA A 132 2.32 10.41 15.61
N PHE A 133 1.01 10.28 15.41
CA PHE A 133 -0.01 11.25 15.82
C PHE A 133 -0.68 10.86 17.14
N PRO A 134 -1.06 11.83 17.98
CA PRO A 134 -1.85 11.55 19.18
C PRO A 134 -3.28 11.13 18.84
N ASP A 135 -3.90 10.34 19.73
CA ASP A 135 -5.27 9.84 19.59
C ASP A 135 -6.35 10.93 19.47
N TYR A 136 -6.06 12.15 19.92
CA TYR A 136 -7.00 13.30 19.86
C TYR A 136 -6.50 14.37 18.89
N ASN A 137 -5.84 13.97 17.80
CA ASN A 137 -5.30 14.92 16.83
C ASN A 137 -6.41 15.77 16.17
N LYS A 138 -6.04 16.99 15.78
CA LYS A 138 -6.91 17.97 15.13
C LYS A 138 -6.43 18.25 13.70
N LEU A 139 -5.72 17.31 13.10
CA LEU A 139 -5.10 17.50 11.80
C LEU A 139 -6.19 17.58 10.73
N LEU A 140 -6.19 18.68 9.97
CA LEU A 140 -7.16 18.98 8.92
C LEU A 140 -6.52 18.94 7.53
N ASP A 141 -5.23 19.26 7.45
CA ASP A 141 -4.48 19.39 6.20
C ASP A 141 -3.16 18.64 6.33
N LEU A 142 -3.00 17.60 5.50
CA LEU A 142 -1.80 16.78 5.47
C LEU A 142 -1.26 16.75 4.05
N ASN A 143 -0.09 17.35 3.87
CA ASN A 143 0.63 17.31 2.60
C ASN A 143 1.81 16.33 2.69
N LEU A 144 1.70 15.25 1.93
CA LEU A 144 2.72 14.21 1.75
C LEU A 144 3.13 14.11 0.28
N SER A 145 3.02 15.20 -0.49
CA SER A 145 3.45 15.21 -1.89
C SER A 145 4.94 14.93 -2.02
N ARG A 146 5.34 13.94 -2.83
CA ARG A 146 6.74 13.49 -2.95
C ARG A 146 7.40 13.27 -1.59
N ALA A 147 6.74 12.53 -0.71
CA ALA A 147 7.21 12.30 0.65
C ALA A 147 7.78 10.90 0.86
N PHE A 148 7.29 9.88 0.15
CA PHE A 148 7.70 8.49 0.35
C PHE A 148 8.82 8.07 -0.62
N TYR A 149 9.79 7.31 -0.12
CA TYR A 149 10.86 6.76 -0.94
C TYR A 149 10.67 5.26 -1.14
N ASN A 150 10.72 4.79 -2.39
CA ASN A 150 10.70 3.36 -2.75
C ASN A 150 9.56 2.55 -2.08
N HIS A 151 8.39 3.16 -1.90
CA HIS A 151 7.17 2.53 -1.37
C HIS A 151 7.25 1.96 0.06
N THR A 152 8.35 2.18 0.78
CA THR A 152 8.50 1.67 2.14
C THR A 152 7.56 2.38 3.12
N SER A 153 6.96 1.60 4.03
CA SER A 153 5.98 2.04 5.04
C SER A 153 4.64 2.62 4.54
N MET A 154 4.32 2.53 3.26
CA MET A 154 2.99 2.95 2.78
C MET A 154 1.87 2.10 3.37
N ASP A 155 2.08 0.80 3.60
CA ASP A 155 1.09 -0.07 4.25
C ASP A 155 0.73 0.40 5.66
N GLU A 156 1.73 0.86 6.42
CA GLU A 156 1.53 1.39 7.77
C GLU A 156 0.78 2.74 7.74
N PHE A 157 1.10 3.59 6.77
CA PHE A 157 0.34 4.82 6.53
C PHE A 157 -1.12 4.54 6.11
N PHE A 158 -1.34 3.57 5.22
CA PHE A 158 -2.70 3.16 4.82
C PHE A 158 -3.47 2.54 5.99
N SER A 159 -2.80 1.81 6.87
CA SER A 159 -3.38 1.31 8.12
C SER A 159 -3.82 2.46 9.03
N LEU A 160 -3.05 3.56 9.12
CA LEU A 160 -3.47 4.76 9.84
C LEU A 160 -4.73 5.39 9.23
N LEU A 161 -4.77 5.57 7.90
CA LEU A 161 -5.95 6.13 7.23
C LEU A 161 -7.19 5.23 7.40
N ARG A 162 -7.00 3.91 7.30
CA ARG A 162 -8.07 2.91 7.45
C ARG A 162 -8.54 2.76 8.89
N SER A 163 -7.67 2.82 9.88
CA SER A 163 -8.05 2.65 11.29
C SER A 163 -8.83 3.85 11.83
N GLY A 164 -8.87 4.96 11.08
CA GLY A 164 -9.59 6.16 11.48
C GLY A 164 -8.97 6.78 12.74
N GLY A 165 -7.65 6.70 12.90
CA GLY A 165 -6.88 7.21 14.04
C GLY A 165 -7.03 8.72 14.22
N ALA A 166 -8.21 9.14 14.66
CA ALA A 166 -8.71 10.50 14.86
C ALA A 166 -8.41 11.52 13.75
N LEU A 167 -8.02 11.08 12.55
CA LEU A 167 -7.71 11.96 11.43
C LEU A 167 -8.99 12.61 10.92
N GLN A 168 -9.17 13.89 11.26
CA GLN A 168 -10.27 14.74 10.81
C GLN A 168 -9.90 15.48 9.51
N LEU A 169 -9.18 14.79 8.62
CA LEU A 169 -8.60 15.40 7.43
C LEU A 169 -9.70 15.94 6.52
N THR A 170 -9.49 17.19 6.10
CA THR A 170 -10.29 17.90 5.08
C THR A 170 -9.55 17.98 3.75
N ARG A 171 -8.21 17.98 3.80
CA ARG A 171 -7.32 17.97 2.65
C ARG A 171 -6.22 16.94 2.83
N LEU A 172 -5.98 16.15 1.80
CA LEU A 172 -4.91 15.16 1.74
C LEU A 172 -4.23 15.25 0.38
N ASP A 173 -2.94 15.56 0.39
CA ASP A 173 -2.10 15.53 -0.81
C ASP A 173 -1.14 14.35 -0.76
N LEU A 174 -1.32 13.42 -1.71
CA LEU A 174 -0.50 12.24 -1.93
C LEU A 174 0.10 12.24 -3.34
N SER A 175 0.15 13.39 -4.01
CA SER A 175 0.72 13.51 -5.34
C SER A 175 2.21 13.13 -5.37
N ASN A 176 2.73 12.71 -6.52
CA ASN A 176 4.17 12.45 -6.70
C ASN A 176 4.76 11.36 -5.77
N ASN A 177 4.00 10.33 -5.40
CA ASN A 177 4.47 9.23 -4.51
C ASN A 177 4.53 7.87 -5.21
N ASP A 178 4.50 7.86 -6.55
CA ASP A 178 4.58 6.67 -7.39
C ASP A 178 3.51 5.59 -7.06
N LEU A 179 2.39 5.99 -6.47
CA LEU A 179 1.34 5.06 -6.02
C LEU A 179 0.79 4.24 -7.21
N VAL A 180 0.82 2.91 -7.10
CA VAL A 180 0.34 2.02 -8.18
C VAL A 180 -1.11 1.58 -7.95
N VAL A 181 -1.49 1.35 -6.70
CA VAL A 181 -2.82 0.88 -6.31
C VAL A 181 -3.24 1.56 -5.02
N LEU A 182 -4.53 1.91 -4.94
CA LEU A 182 -5.17 2.37 -3.70
C LEU A 182 -5.79 1.17 -2.98
N PRO A 183 -5.38 0.84 -1.73
CA PRO A 183 -5.99 -0.25 -0.98
C PRO A 183 -7.47 -0.02 -0.73
N GLU A 184 -8.22 -1.10 -0.70
CA GLU A 184 -9.66 -1.07 -0.41
C GLU A 184 -9.92 -0.43 0.96
N GLY A 185 -10.93 0.45 1.01
CA GLY A 185 -11.34 1.12 2.23
C GLY A 185 -10.30 2.04 2.86
N MET A 186 -9.22 2.42 2.16
CA MET A 186 -8.20 3.30 2.76
C MET A 186 -8.77 4.67 3.19
N PHE A 187 -9.83 5.13 2.54
CA PHE A 187 -10.49 6.41 2.84
C PHE A 187 -11.82 6.24 3.58
N SER A 188 -12.18 5.03 4.03
CA SER A 188 -13.51 4.73 4.57
C SER A 188 -13.85 5.48 5.86
N HIS A 189 -12.85 5.95 6.61
CA HIS A 189 -13.04 6.70 7.85
C HIS A 189 -12.75 8.20 7.71
N LEU A 190 -12.38 8.67 6.51
CA LEU A 190 -12.10 10.08 6.24
C LEU A 190 -13.38 10.82 5.81
N SER A 191 -14.38 10.84 6.70
CA SER A 191 -15.72 11.39 6.42
C SER A 191 -15.76 12.90 6.21
N ASN A 192 -14.69 13.62 6.57
CA ASN A 192 -14.57 15.07 6.37
C ASN A 192 -13.67 15.44 5.18
N LEU A 193 -13.14 14.46 4.46
CA LEU A 193 -12.19 14.71 3.37
C LEU A 193 -12.90 15.32 2.17
N THR A 194 -12.47 16.54 1.81
CA THR A 194 -13.05 17.32 0.71
C THR A 194 -12.11 17.49 -0.47
N ILE A 195 -10.79 17.51 -0.23
CA ILE A 195 -9.79 17.65 -1.30
C ILE A 195 -8.84 16.47 -1.22
N LEU A 196 -8.75 15.73 -2.31
CA LEU A 196 -7.83 14.60 -2.45
C LEU A 196 -6.99 14.81 -3.71
N ASN A 197 -5.69 15.01 -3.53
CA ASN A 197 -4.75 15.11 -4.62
C ASN A 197 -3.95 13.80 -4.75
N LEU A 198 -4.10 13.14 -5.89
CA LEU A 198 -3.39 11.92 -6.29
C LEU A 198 -2.63 12.11 -7.60
N GLN A 199 -2.41 13.37 -8.03
CA GLN A 199 -1.72 13.71 -9.27
C GLN A 199 -0.32 13.08 -9.35
N ASN A 200 0.13 12.74 -10.55
CA ASN A 200 1.50 12.31 -10.83
C ASN A 200 1.90 11.10 -9.98
N ASN A 201 1.04 10.08 -9.98
CA ASN A 201 1.30 8.77 -9.42
C ASN A 201 1.28 7.74 -10.58
N SER A 202 1.25 6.45 -10.27
CA SER A 202 1.23 5.37 -11.27
C SER A 202 -0.05 4.54 -11.15
N LEU A 203 -1.18 5.17 -10.77
CA LEU A 203 -2.42 4.45 -10.50
C LEU A 203 -2.97 3.84 -11.79
N ILE A 204 -3.12 2.52 -11.80
CA ILE A 204 -3.56 1.77 -13.00
C ILE A 204 -5.09 1.65 -13.04
N PHE A 205 -5.72 1.55 -11.87
CA PHE A 205 -7.18 1.44 -11.73
C PHE A 205 -7.64 1.99 -10.38
N ILE A 206 -8.93 2.32 -10.30
CA ILE A 206 -9.62 2.69 -9.06
C ILE A 206 -10.67 1.63 -8.76
N ARG A 207 -10.54 0.94 -7.63
CA ARG A 207 -11.53 -0.06 -7.19
C ARG A 207 -12.86 0.62 -6.88
N ASN A 208 -13.95 -0.09 -7.20
CA ASN A 208 -15.31 0.33 -6.89
C ASN A 208 -15.45 0.62 -5.39
N GLY A 209 -16.13 1.70 -5.03
CA GLY A 209 -16.36 2.07 -3.63
C GLY A 209 -15.19 2.77 -2.94
N THR A 210 -13.97 2.76 -3.49
CA THR A 210 -12.79 3.42 -2.87
C THR A 210 -13.02 4.91 -2.61
N LEU A 211 -13.75 5.58 -3.51
CA LEU A 211 -14.05 7.02 -3.44
C LEU A 211 -15.50 7.32 -3.02
N SER A 212 -16.27 6.30 -2.63
CA SER A 212 -17.70 6.46 -2.35
C SER A 212 -17.95 7.22 -1.04
N VAL A 213 -17.19 6.90 0.02
CA VAL A 213 -17.35 7.49 1.35
C VAL A 213 -16.96 8.97 1.46
N PRO A 214 -15.73 9.40 1.11
CA PRO A 214 -15.31 10.77 1.36
C PRO A 214 -16.18 11.76 0.58
N PRO A 215 -16.71 12.84 1.20
CA PRO A 215 -17.54 13.85 0.54
C PRO A 215 -16.66 14.84 -0.25
N LEU A 216 -15.95 14.30 -1.24
CA LEU A 216 -15.01 15.05 -2.06
C LEU A 216 -15.71 16.20 -2.80
N ARG A 217 -15.02 17.34 -2.83
CA ARG A 217 -15.30 18.53 -3.63
C ARG A 217 -14.25 18.74 -4.71
N GLU A 218 -13.05 18.21 -4.50
CA GLU A 218 -11.96 18.27 -5.45
C GLU A 218 -11.20 16.94 -5.42
N LEU A 219 -11.04 16.35 -6.61
CA LEU A 219 -10.32 15.11 -6.82
C LEU A 219 -9.37 15.30 -8.01
N ASP A 220 -8.07 15.20 -7.74
CA ASP A 220 -7.06 15.27 -8.78
C ASP A 220 -6.44 13.89 -9.02
N LEU A 221 -6.66 13.36 -10.22
CA LEU A 221 -6.15 12.08 -10.71
C LEU A 221 -5.27 12.27 -11.96
N ARG A 222 -4.82 13.50 -12.24
CA ARG A 222 -4.00 13.79 -13.41
C ARG A 222 -2.70 13.01 -13.39
N ASP A 223 -2.14 12.80 -14.58
CA ASP A 223 -0.81 12.22 -14.75
C ASP A 223 -0.66 10.87 -14.01
N ASN A 224 -1.64 9.97 -14.19
CA ASN A 224 -1.61 8.61 -13.67
C ASN A 224 -1.57 7.60 -14.83
N ALA A 225 -1.72 6.31 -14.52
CA ALA A 225 -1.72 5.23 -15.51
C ALA A 225 -3.13 4.66 -15.75
N LEU A 226 -4.19 5.45 -15.52
CA LEU A 226 -5.57 5.00 -15.65
C LEU A 226 -5.90 4.78 -17.13
N ARG A 227 -6.35 3.57 -17.46
CA ARG A 227 -6.82 3.23 -18.81
C ARG A 227 -8.33 3.32 -18.95
N GLU A 228 -9.05 3.13 -17.85
CA GLU A 228 -10.51 3.14 -17.77
C GLU A 228 -10.96 3.61 -16.37
N LEU A 229 -12.21 4.04 -16.26
CA LEU A 229 -12.89 4.24 -14.98
C LEU A 229 -14.13 3.34 -14.93
N PRO A 230 -14.23 2.43 -13.93
CA PRO A 230 -15.40 1.57 -13.81
C PRO A 230 -16.70 2.37 -13.66
N ASN A 231 -17.80 1.84 -14.20
CA ASN A 231 -19.11 2.48 -14.13
C ASN A 231 -19.56 2.78 -12.70
N ALA A 232 -19.25 1.90 -11.75
CA ALA A 232 -19.53 2.13 -10.34
C ALA A 232 -18.81 3.38 -9.80
N THR A 233 -17.55 3.58 -10.19
CA THR A 233 -16.77 4.77 -9.84
C THR A 233 -17.36 6.02 -10.49
N LEU A 234 -17.75 5.97 -11.76
CA LEU A 234 -18.42 7.09 -12.42
C LEU A 234 -19.75 7.47 -11.74
N MET A 235 -20.53 6.47 -11.30
CA MET A 235 -21.75 6.69 -10.52
C MET A 235 -21.44 7.33 -9.16
N ASP A 236 -20.45 6.82 -8.42
CA ASP A 236 -20.01 7.38 -7.14
C ASP A 236 -19.61 8.87 -7.27
N LEU A 237 -18.88 9.22 -8.34
CA LEU A 237 -18.48 10.60 -8.62
C LEU A 237 -19.67 11.47 -9.03
N SER A 238 -20.57 10.94 -9.88
CA SER A 238 -21.76 11.66 -10.35
C SER A 238 -22.75 12.00 -9.23
N LEU A 239 -22.76 11.20 -8.16
CA LEU A 239 -23.60 11.44 -6.98
C LEU A 239 -23.09 12.58 -6.08
N LYS A 240 -21.90 13.12 -6.32
CA LYS A 240 -21.27 14.19 -5.50
C LYS A 240 -21.47 15.56 -6.18
N PRO A 241 -22.51 16.34 -5.80
CA PRO A 241 -22.79 17.62 -6.46
C PRO A 241 -21.67 18.63 -6.20
N GLY A 242 -21.24 19.32 -7.25
CA GLY A 242 -20.18 20.33 -7.17
C GLY A 242 -18.76 19.77 -7.02
N LEU A 243 -18.58 18.45 -7.12
CA LEU A 243 -17.26 17.84 -7.22
C LEU A 243 -16.56 18.28 -8.50
N GLN A 244 -15.32 18.78 -8.35
CA GLN A 244 -14.39 19.03 -9.44
C GLN A 244 -13.43 17.85 -9.55
N VAL A 245 -13.34 17.27 -10.74
CA VAL A 245 -12.47 16.13 -11.06
C VAL A 245 -11.48 16.56 -12.13
N HIS A 246 -10.22 16.16 -11.96
CA HIS A 246 -9.16 16.34 -12.93
C HIS A 246 -8.62 14.97 -13.37
N LEU A 247 -8.59 14.70 -14.68
CA LEU A 247 -8.31 13.39 -15.26
C LEU A 247 -7.32 13.42 -16.44
N ALA A 248 -6.86 14.59 -16.87
CA ALA A 248 -5.91 14.73 -17.98
C ALA A 248 -4.58 14.01 -17.69
N GLY A 249 -3.84 13.66 -18.75
CA GLY A 249 -2.55 12.99 -18.61
C GLY A 249 -2.61 11.49 -18.28
N ASN A 250 -3.80 10.87 -18.36
CA ASN A 250 -3.97 9.42 -18.22
C ASN A 250 -3.99 8.70 -19.59
N PRO A 251 -3.44 7.48 -19.70
CA PRO A 251 -3.38 6.71 -20.94
C PRO A 251 -4.71 6.00 -21.24
N TRP A 252 -5.76 6.76 -21.53
CA TRP A 252 -7.11 6.22 -21.79
C TRP A 252 -7.11 5.20 -22.93
N LEU A 253 -7.67 4.02 -22.65
CA LEU A 253 -7.95 2.98 -23.62
C LEU A 253 -9.33 3.24 -24.24
N CYS A 254 -9.34 3.68 -25.49
CA CYS A 254 -10.55 4.01 -26.23
C CYS A 254 -11.06 2.80 -27.01
N ASP A 255 -11.50 1.77 -26.28
CA ASP A 255 -12.26 0.63 -26.81
C ASP A 255 -13.77 0.80 -26.50
N CYS A 256 -14.59 -0.24 -26.64
CA CYS A 256 -16.01 -0.14 -26.33
C CYS A 256 -16.32 0.12 -24.84
N ASN A 257 -15.40 -0.17 -23.92
CA ASN A 257 -15.63 0.03 -22.48
C ASN A 257 -15.50 1.51 -22.08
N ILE A 258 -14.90 2.35 -22.93
CA ILE A 258 -14.75 3.80 -22.67
C ILE A 258 -16.06 4.58 -22.81
N GLU A 259 -17.10 3.97 -23.37
CA GLU A 259 -18.34 4.64 -23.77
C GLU A 259 -19.02 5.36 -22.59
N ASP A 260 -19.06 4.73 -21.42
CA ASP A 260 -19.65 5.31 -20.21
C ASP A 260 -18.87 6.53 -19.73
N LEU A 261 -17.53 6.50 -19.81
CA LEU A 261 -16.68 7.65 -19.49
C LEU A 261 -16.96 8.80 -20.46
N VAL A 262 -17.01 8.53 -21.77
CA VAL A 262 -17.28 9.55 -22.80
C VAL A 262 -18.67 10.16 -22.60
N ARG A 263 -19.69 9.34 -22.32
CA ARG A 263 -21.05 9.83 -22.02
C ARG A 263 -21.07 10.70 -20.76
N TRP A 264 -20.33 10.33 -19.72
CA TRP A 264 -20.18 11.16 -18.52
C TRP A 264 -19.47 12.48 -18.81
N LEU A 265 -18.38 12.47 -19.58
CA LEU A 265 -17.65 13.70 -19.97
C LEU A 265 -18.50 14.68 -20.79
N LYS A 266 -19.37 14.17 -21.68
CA LYS A 266 -20.26 15.00 -22.50
C LYS A 266 -21.41 15.60 -21.70
N SER A 267 -21.89 14.90 -20.67
CA SER A 267 -23.06 15.31 -19.87
C SER A 267 -22.72 16.07 -18.58
N SER A 268 -21.50 15.92 -18.08
CA SER A 268 -21.05 16.47 -16.81
C SER A 268 -20.14 17.68 -16.96
N GLU A 269 -20.30 18.65 -16.06
CA GLU A 269 -19.36 19.77 -15.85
C GLU A 269 -18.42 19.51 -14.65
N GLN A 270 -18.48 18.31 -14.03
CA GLN A 270 -17.60 17.94 -12.93
C GLN A 270 -16.14 17.79 -13.38
N VAL A 271 -15.91 17.33 -14.62
CA VAL A 271 -14.56 17.19 -15.16
C VAL A 271 -14.11 18.51 -15.76
N THR A 272 -13.21 19.18 -15.06
CA THR A 272 -12.79 20.55 -15.41
C THR A 272 -11.79 20.58 -16.56
N ASP A 273 -11.03 19.50 -16.77
CA ASP A 273 -9.96 19.37 -17.76
C ASP A 273 -10.35 18.44 -18.93
N LYS A 274 -11.66 18.24 -19.16
CA LYS A 274 -12.22 17.33 -20.18
C LYS A 274 -11.72 17.60 -21.60
N GLN A 275 -11.31 18.83 -21.91
CA GLN A 275 -10.77 19.22 -23.22
C GLN A 275 -9.35 18.69 -23.47
N ASN A 276 -8.62 18.37 -22.40
CA ASN A 276 -7.23 17.91 -22.46
C ASN A 276 -7.12 16.37 -22.40
N MET A 277 -8.25 15.66 -22.42
CA MET A 277 -8.30 14.21 -22.38
C MET A 277 -8.26 13.65 -23.80
N THR A 278 -7.25 12.83 -24.09
CA THR A 278 -7.07 12.15 -25.39
C THR A 278 -6.87 10.66 -25.22
N CYS A 279 -7.22 9.89 -26.25
CA CYS A 279 -6.95 8.46 -26.30
C CYS A 279 -5.44 8.18 -26.40
N SER A 280 -4.97 7.17 -25.69
CA SER A 280 -3.60 6.65 -25.81
C SER A 280 -3.56 5.40 -26.69
N ASP A 281 -4.56 4.53 -26.51
CA ASP A 281 -4.76 3.29 -27.23
C ASP A 281 -6.22 3.20 -27.72
N PRO A 282 -6.53 2.43 -28.78
CA PRO A 282 -5.57 1.79 -29.70
C PRO A 282 -4.82 2.81 -30.56
N GLU A 283 -3.72 2.39 -31.20
CA GLU A 283 -2.89 3.23 -32.09
C GLU A 283 -3.69 4.07 -33.10
N VAL A 284 -4.78 3.50 -33.64
CA VAL A 284 -5.64 4.16 -34.64
C VAL A 284 -6.34 5.40 -34.08
N LEU A 285 -6.65 5.40 -32.78
CA LEU A 285 -7.34 6.49 -32.10
C LEU A 285 -6.40 7.34 -31.25
N ARG A 286 -5.09 7.08 -31.27
CA ARG A 286 -4.11 7.78 -30.45
C ARG A 286 -4.18 9.30 -30.69
N GLN A 287 -4.13 10.07 -29.61
CA GLN A 287 -4.26 11.54 -29.56
C GLN A 287 -5.63 12.09 -29.95
N LEU A 288 -6.62 11.25 -30.28
CA LEU A 288 -7.99 11.71 -30.51
C LEU A 288 -8.60 12.22 -29.19
N PRO A 289 -9.17 13.44 -29.13
CA PRO A 289 -9.86 13.92 -27.94
C PRO A 289 -11.08 13.07 -27.60
N LEU A 290 -11.24 12.69 -26.33
CA LEU A 290 -12.33 11.80 -25.89
C LEU A 290 -13.73 12.36 -26.22
N LEU A 291 -13.88 13.68 -26.18
CA LEU A 291 -15.15 14.35 -26.50
C LEU A 291 -15.56 14.22 -27.98
N GLN A 292 -14.60 13.96 -28.88
CA GLN A 292 -14.84 13.80 -30.33
C GLN A 292 -15.19 12.36 -30.71
N ILE A 293 -15.16 11.42 -29.77
CA ILE A 293 -15.61 10.05 -30.01
C ILE A 293 -17.13 10.09 -30.19
N GLU A 294 -17.58 10.02 -31.43
CA GLU A 294 -18.98 9.94 -31.84
C GLU A 294 -19.20 8.59 -32.49
N ASP A 295 -19.95 7.69 -31.84
CA ASP A 295 -20.44 6.40 -32.37
C ASP A 295 -19.50 5.67 -33.36
N LEU A 296 -18.19 5.84 -33.20
CA LEU A 296 -17.17 5.09 -33.91
C LEU A 296 -17.40 3.65 -33.50
N GLU A 297 -17.27 2.72 -34.44
CA GLU A 297 -17.32 1.27 -34.17
C GLU A 297 -16.15 0.93 -33.23
N LEU A 298 -16.31 1.23 -31.94
CA LEU A 298 -15.37 0.95 -30.88
C LEU A 298 -15.31 -0.57 -30.78
N GLU A 299 -14.23 -1.16 -31.26
CA GLU A 299 -14.07 -2.60 -31.27
C GLU A 299 -13.63 -3.08 -29.89
N CYS A 300 -14.47 -3.87 -29.23
CA CYS A 300 -14.05 -4.72 -28.13
C CYS A 300 -13.86 -6.14 -28.63
N THR A 301 -12.61 -6.59 -28.72
CA THR A 301 -12.35 -8.02 -28.81
C THR A 301 -12.57 -8.61 -27.43
N PHE A 302 -13.70 -9.30 -27.23
CA PHE A 302 -13.93 -10.12 -26.04
C PHE A 302 -12.76 -11.13 -25.92
N SER A 303 -11.83 -10.87 -25.00
CA SER A 303 -10.83 -11.80 -24.46
C SER A 303 -10.30 -12.87 -25.44
N GLY A 304 -9.62 -12.41 -26.51
CA GLY A 304 -8.77 -13.26 -27.34
C GLY A 304 -7.56 -13.87 -26.61
N GLU A 305 -7.26 -13.42 -25.39
CA GLU A 305 -6.15 -13.97 -24.58
C GLU A 305 -6.46 -15.34 -23.95
N MET A 306 -7.73 -15.70 -23.72
CA MET A 306 -8.03 -17.02 -23.15
C MET A 306 -7.91 -18.14 -24.19
N LYS A 307 -8.09 -17.82 -25.48
CA LYS A 307 -7.95 -18.81 -26.55
C LYS A 307 -6.48 -19.13 -26.85
N SER A 308 -5.59 -18.13 -26.87
CA SER A 308 -4.17 -18.38 -27.15
C SER A 308 -3.44 -19.12 -26.00
N VAL A 309 -3.81 -18.83 -24.74
CA VAL A 309 -3.22 -19.51 -23.57
C VAL A 309 -3.74 -20.95 -23.42
N LEU A 310 -5.03 -21.22 -23.70
CA LEU A 310 -5.52 -22.61 -23.72
C LEU A 310 -4.94 -23.40 -24.90
N GLU A 311 -4.89 -22.82 -26.12
CA GLU A 311 -4.36 -23.51 -27.31
C GLU A 311 -2.88 -23.89 -27.14
N THR A 312 -2.06 -23.00 -26.59
CA THR A 312 -0.64 -23.29 -26.31
C THR A 312 -0.45 -24.39 -25.26
N SER A 313 -1.30 -24.45 -24.24
CA SER A 313 -1.30 -25.51 -23.22
C SER A 313 -1.69 -26.88 -23.78
N TYR A 314 -2.72 -26.96 -24.63
CA TYR A 314 -3.16 -28.24 -25.22
C TYR A 314 -2.17 -28.78 -26.25
N VAL A 315 -1.55 -27.92 -27.05
CA VAL A 315 -0.51 -28.32 -28.01
C VAL A 315 0.71 -28.89 -27.27
N PHE A 316 1.13 -28.26 -26.17
CA PHE A 316 2.22 -28.77 -25.34
C PHE A 316 1.88 -30.13 -24.72
N LEU A 317 0.67 -30.29 -24.15
CA LEU A 317 0.19 -31.56 -23.62
C LEU A 317 0.16 -32.66 -24.70
N GLY A 318 -0.31 -32.32 -25.91
CA GLY A 318 -0.33 -33.24 -27.05
C GLY A 318 1.07 -33.72 -27.45
N MET A 319 2.06 -32.82 -27.48
CA MET A 319 3.45 -33.20 -27.78
C MET A 319 4.05 -34.11 -26.71
N VAL A 320 3.79 -33.83 -25.42
CA VAL A 320 4.27 -34.68 -24.31
C VAL A 320 3.66 -36.08 -24.39
N LEU A 321 2.35 -36.19 -24.62
CA LEU A 321 1.68 -37.49 -24.76
C LEU A 321 2.18 -38.28 -25.97
N ALA A 322 2.44 -37.60 -27.09
CA ALA A 322 3.02 -38.24 -28.28
C ALA A 322 4.43 -38.77 -27.98
N LEU A 323 5.28 -37.99 -27.29
CA LEU A 323 6.62 -38.41 -26.90
C LEU A 323 6.59 -39.64 -25.98
N ILE A 324 5.71 -39.63 -24.97
CA ILE A 324 5.51 -40.77 -24.06
C ILE A 324 5.07 -42.01 -24.86
N GLY A 325 4.14 -41.85 -25.80
CA GLY A 325 3.69 -42.93 -26.68
C GLY A 325 4.82 -43.51 -27.54
N VAL A 326 5.67 -42.67 -28.12
CA VAL A 326 6.84 -43.09 -28.91
C VAL A 326 7.84 -43.83 -28.05
N ILE A 327 8.16 -43.33 -26.85
CA ILE A 327 9.07 -43.99 -25.91
C ILE A 327 8.50 -45.35 -25.50
N PHE A 328 7.20 -45.43 -25.17
CA PHE A 328 6.55 -46.67 -24.79
C PHE A 328 6.61 -47.72 -25.93
N LEU A 329 6.29 -47.31 -27.16
CA LEU A 329 6.40 -48.18 -28.33
C LEU A 329 7.85 -48.63 -28.59
N LEU A 330 8.82 -47.75 -28.39
CA LEU A 330 10.25 -48.07 -28.51
C LEU A 330 10.66 -49.12 -27.45
N VAL A 331 10.24 -48.95 -26.19
CA VAL A 331 10.49 -49.91 -25.11
C VAL A 331 9.88 -51.28 -25.44
N LEU A 332 8.63 -51.31 -25.91
CA LEU A 332 7.99 -52.56 -26.36
C LEU A 332 8.73 -53.18 -27.55
N TYR A 333 9.19 -52.37 -28.49
CA TYR A 333 9.93 -52.83 -29.66
C TYR A 333 11.27 -53.45 -29.29
N LEU A 334 12.06 -52.76 -28.45
CA LEU A 334 13.35 -53.26 -27.98
C LEU A 334 13.19 -54.55 -27.16
N ASN A 335 12.14 -54.64 -26.35
CA ASN A 335 11.85 -55.81 -25.52
C ASN A 335 11.00 -56.87 -26.23
N ARG A 336 10.67 -56.72 -27.52
CA ARG A 336 9.71 -57.60 -28.22
C ARG A 336 10.06 -59.09 -28.13
N LYS A 337 11.35 -59.43 -28.16
CA LYS A 337 11.81 -60.83 -28.06
C LYS A 337 11.67 -61.36 -26.63
N GLY A 338 11.99 -60.54 -25.63
CA GLY A 338 11.82 -60.86 -24.21
C GLY A 338 10.35 -61.04 -23.85
N ILE A 339 9.48 -60.12 -24.29
CA ILE A 339 8.03 -60.17 -24.08
C ILE A 339 7.44 -61.41 -24.73
N LYS A 340 7.81 -61.74 -25.97
CA LYS A 340 7.36 -62.98 -26.62
C LYS A 340 7.76 -64.21 -25.81
N ARG A 341 9.02 -64.29 -25.36
CA ARG A 341 9.50 -65.41 -24.54
C ARG A 341 8.74 -65.51 -23.21
N TRP A 342 8.50 -64.38 -22.55
CA TRP A 342 7.73 -64.33 -21.32
C TRP A 342 6.28 -64.78 -21.52
N ILE A 343 5.62 -64.33 -22.60
CA ILE A 343 4.25 -64.77 -22.97
C ILE A 343 4.20 -66.27 -23.22
N TYR A 344 5.16 -66.84 -23.96
CA TYR A 344 5.19 -68.28 -24.19
C TYR A 344 5.39 -69.05 -22.87
N ASN A 345 6.34 -68.64 -22.04
CA ASN A 345 6.56 -69.26 -20.73
C ASN A 345 5.31 -69.20 -19.83
N ILE A 346 4.58 -68.08 -19.81
CA ILE A 346 3.34 -67.95 -19.03
C ILE A 346 2.25 -68.84 -19.60
N ARG A 347 2.07 -68.86 -20.93
CA ARG A 347 1.07 -69.71 -21.57
C ARG A 347 1.34 -71.17 -21.25
N ASP A 348 2.59 -71.58 -21.31
CA ASP A 348 2.99 -72.96 -21.05
C ASP A 348 2.78 -73.28 -19.55
N ALA A 349 3.15 -72.38 -18.62
CA ALA A 349 2.85 -72.54 -17.20
C ALA A 349 1.34 -72.60 -16.88
N CYS A 350 0.52 -71.78 -17.54
CA CYS A 350 -0.94 -71.84 -17.41
C CYS A 350 -1.50 -73.15 -17.99
N ARG A 351 -0.96 -73.63 -19.11
CA ARG A 351 -1.36 -74.89 -19.72
C ARG A 351 -1.07 -76.06 -18.80
N ASP A 352 0.14 -76.14 -18.24
CA ASP A 352 0.52 -77.18 -17.29
C ASP A 352 -0.38 -77.16 -16.05
N HIS A 353 -0.72 -75.97 -15.55
CA HIS A 353 -1.62 -75.82 -14.42
C HIS A 353 -3.04 -76.32 -14.74
N MET A 354 -3.55 -75.99 -15.92
CA MET A 354 -4.91 -76.39 -16.36
C MET A 354 -5.00 -77.89 -16.65
N GLU A 355 -3.96 -78.48 -17.25
CA GLU A 355 -3.85 -79.95 -17.42
C GLU A 355 -3.78 -80.66 -16.06
N GLY A 356 -3.07 -80.10 -15.08
CA GLY A 356 -3.06 -80.59 -13.70
C GLY A 356 -4.44 -80.55 -13.01
N TYR A 357 -5.24 -79.50 -13.25
CA TYR A 357 -6.62 -79.45 -12.80
C TYR A 357 -7.50 -80.51 -13.48
N HIS A 358 -7.34 -80.71 -14.79
CA HIS A 358 -8.09 -81.70 -15.55
C HIS A 358 -7.83 -83.12 -15.03
N TYR A 359 -6.56 -83.46 -14.78
CA TYR A 359 -6.16 -84.76 -14.24
C TYR A 359 -6.74 -85.02 -12.83
N ARG A 360 -6.72 -84.00 -11.96
CA ARG A 360 -7.32 -84.11 -10.61
C ARG A 360 -8.84 -84.23 -10.68
N TYR A 361 -9.48 -83.53 -11.62
CA TYR A 361 -10.92 -83.62 -11.80
C TYR A 361 -11.33 -85.03 -12.25
N GLU A 362 -10.65 -85.61 -13.24
CA GLU A 362 -10.90 -86.98 -13.73
C GLU A 362 -10.74 -88.05 -12.64
N ILE A 363 -9.70 -87.94 -11.80
CA ILE A 363 -9.51 -88.86 -10.65
C ILE A 363 -10.63 -88.71 -9.62
N SER A 364 -11.07 -87.47 -9.35
CA SER A 364 -12.10 -87.19 -8.35
C SER A 364 -13.52 -87.51 -8.84
N SER A 365 -13.71 -87.64 -10.16
CA SER A 365 -14.98 -87.96 -10.79
C SER A 365 -15.09 -89.42 -11.24
N ASP A 366 -14.08 -90.26 -10.98
CA ASP A 366 -14.16 -91.72 -11.16
C ASP A 366 -15.14 -92.34 -10.14
N PRO A 367 -16.31 -92.85 -10.57
CA PRO A 367 -17.32 -93.41 -9.67
C PRO A 367 -16.84 -94.66 -8.92
N ARG A 368 -15.70 -95.26 -9.30
CA ARG A 368 -15.09 -96.38 -8.56
C ARG A 368 -14.47 -95.93 -7.23
N LEU A 369 -13.97 -94.70 -7.13
CA LEU A 369 -13.40 -94.14 -5.90
C LEU A 369 -14.47 -93.63 -4.92
N ALA A 370 -15.61 -93.13 -5.44
CA ALA A 370 -16.75 -92.74 -4.61
C ALA A 370 -17.42 -93.94 -3.89
N ASN A 371 -17.32 -95.15 -4.47
CA ASN A 371 -17.83 -96.39 -3.85
C ASN A 371 -16.84 -97.03 -2.85
N LEU A 372 -15.59 -96.58 -2.79
CA LEU A 372 -14.62 -97.05 -1.78
C LEU A 372 -14.80 -96.31 -0.45
N SER A 373 -15.28 -95.06 -0.45
CA SER A 373 -15.56 -94.31 0.78
C SER A 373 -16.90 -94.65 1.44
N LEU A 374 -17.81 -95.33 0.74
CA LEU A 374 -19.11 -95.75 1.30
C LEU A 374 -19.08 -97.16 1.93
N ASN A 375 -17.99 -97.92 1.73
CA ASN A 375 -17.81 -99.27 2.28
C ASN A 375 -16.71 -99.37 3.35
N SER A 376 -16.16 -98.24 3.82
CA SER A 376 -15.17 -98.21 4.91
C SER A 376 -15.73 -97.81 6.29
N ASP A 377 -17.04 -97.53 6.38
CA ASP A 377 -17.77 -97.39 7.63
C ASP A 377 -18.83 -98.51 7.70
N ILE A 378 -18.40 -99.70 8.15
CA ILE A 378 -19.13 -100.72 8.95
C ILE A 378 -18.13 -101.79 9.38
#